data_AF-A0A2G0W125-F1
#
_entry.id   AF-A0A2G0W125-F1
#
_cell.length_a   1.000
_cell.length_b   1.000
_cell.length_c   1.000
_cell.angle_alpha   90.00
_cell.angle_beta   90.00
_cell.angle_gamma   90.00
#
_symmetry.space_group_name_H-M   'P 1'
#
loop_
_entity.id
_entity.type
_entity.pdbx_description
1 polymer ?
#
loop_
_entity_poly.entity_id
_entity_poly.type
_entity_poly.pdbx_seq_one_letter_code
_entity_poly.pdbx_strand_id
1 'polypeptide(L)'
;MNISIVSSPWPVVAPRQAGLALDGKGEKPADVVNGFNVRERRFGEDFDGSTHAAVIKMMMMTFGQSPADMFEHIQPSGDGYEITMKDEFKVHVSHQELQLAAQASTFAGDDHRLVGSANVVLAAFVKRLQSTKGIASFEAALTSTLRGETTLRCLQGMGVYGMSRFVPSSEMVGAGEVGVLETHIRGGALVLDGIRHHNGEQRKVDHRYGYKLFNDASASSQRASSRQSFHVRPADIWSGFYQGLEGNCVTVSAIKAAMMRFGQSPESIYKHVKATADGYDVTMRDGFSLQLTHAELSLAEGASNFRGSNQGLLNNANFLFAASAKRAQAENNDFRGSQSFAVAMETLNDGEYPGQALRRLGLNAYVRDSDARELANGAIGTLADYGHSMAVIDGVLDYYGQKFTLASSHWMNSGLRALKLV
;
A
#
# COMPACT_ATOMS: atom_id res chain seq x y z
N MET A 1 6.55 23.67 -24.89
CA MET A 1 7.80 23.01 -25.33
C MET A 1 7.51 21.55 -25.50
N ASN A 2 7.40 21.08 -26.75
CA ASN A 2 7.32 19.67 -27.06
C ASN A 2 8.66 19.04 -26.68
N ILE A 3 8.64 18.06 -25.78
CA ILE A 3 9.73 17.10 -25.74
C ILE A 3 9.72 16.47 -27.13
N SER A 4 10.84 16.52 -27.86
CA SER A 4 10.98 15.69 -29.05
C SER A 4 10.77 14.27 -28.56
N ILE A 5 9.62 13.67 -28.87
CA ILE A 5 9.37 12.25 -28.64
C ILE A 5 10.47 11.57 -29.43
N VAL A 6 11.56 11.22 -28.74
CA VAL A 6 12.67 10.50 -29.34
C VAL A 6 12.05 9.20 -29.79
N SER A 7 11.90 9.04 -31.11
CA SER A 7 11.39 7.81 -31.68
C SER A 7 12.23 6.67 -31.14
N SER A 8 11.59 5.78 -30.39
CA SER A 8 12.25 4.55 -29.97
C SER A 8 12.76 3.86 -31.24
N PRO A 9 14.06 3.51 -31.34
CA PRO A 9 14.56 2.72 -32.48
C PRO A 9 14.03 1.27 -32.45
N TRP A 10 13.24 0.93 -31.43
CA TRP A 10 12.68 -0.39 -31.20
C TRP A 10 11.24 -0.45 -31.69
N PRO A 11 10.82 -1.56 -32.34
CA PRO A 11 9.46 -1.69 -32.83
C PRO A 11 8.46 -1.55 -31.68
N VAL A 12 7.48 -0.66 -31.87
CA VAL A 12 6.33 -0.49 -30.97
C VAL A 12 5.49 -1.76 -31.07
N VAL A 13 5.71 -2.69 -30.14
CA VAL A 13 4.90 -3.90 -30.09
C VAL A 13 3.54 -3.52 -29.54
N ALA A 14 2.54 -3.46 -30.43
CA ALA A 14 1.16 -3.30 -30.01
C ALA A 14 0.78 -4.46 -29.06
N PRO A 15 -0.02 -4.22 -28.00
CA PRO A 15 -0.52 -5.25 -27.07
C PRO A 15 -1.06 -6.52 -27.76
N ARG A 16 -1.70 -6.38 -28.93
CA ARG A 16 -2.18 -7.51 -29.75
C ARG A 16 -1.07 -8.31 -30.43
N GLN A 17 0.07 -7.70 -30.76
CA GLN A 17 1.27 -8.37 -31.28
C GLN A 17 2.13 -8.96 -30.15
N ALA A 18 2.06 -8.40 -28.93
CA ALA A 18 2.78 -8.89 -27.75
C ALA A 18 2.18 -10.17 -27.14
N GLY A 19 0.98 -10.59 -27.56
CA GLY A 19 0.31 -11.76 -26.99
C GLY A 19 0.11 -11.64 -25.47
N LEU A 20 -0.24 -10.44 -24.98
CA LEU A 20 -0.38 -10.20 -23.55
C LEU A 20 -1.38 -11.19 -22.94
N ALA A 21 -0.90 -11.97 -21.98
CA ALA A 21 -1.76 -12.83 -21.19
C ALA A 21 -2.71 -11.94 -20.37
N LEU A 22 -4.01 -12.05 -20.68
CA LEU A 22 -5.08 -11.43 -19.90
C LEU A 22 -5.53 -12.33 -18.74
N ASP A 23 -5.05 -13.57 -18.72
CA ASP A 23 -5.17 -14.50 -17.61
C ASP A 23 -3.84 -14.50 -16.84
N GLY A 24 -3.87 -13.97 -15.61
CA GLY A 24 -2.70 -13.93 -14.72
C GLY A 24 -2.36 -15.33 -14.20
N LYS A 25 -1.07 -15.69 -14.26
CA LYS A 25 -0.55 -16.98 -13.74
C LYS A 25 0.40 -16.80 -12.55
N GLY A 26 0.68 -15.55 -12.14
CA GLY A 26 1.70 -15.24 -11.14
C GLY A 26 3.12 -15.62 -11.56
N GLU A 27 3.36 -15.89 -12.85
CA GLU A 27 4.67 -16.25 -13.37
C GLU A 27 5.62 -15.06 -13.26
N LYS A 28 6.74 -15.23 -12.55
CA LYS A 28 7.77 -14.19 -12.44
C LYS A 28 8.67 -14.22 -13.68
N PRO A 29 9.24 -13.07 -14.09
CA PRO A 29 10.24 -13.05 -15.14
C PRO A 29 11.47 -13.89 -14.78
N ALA A 30 11.97 -14.69 -15.73
CA ALA A 30 13.20 -15.46 -15.53
C ALA A 30 14.44 -14.54 -15.44
N ASP A 31 14.45 -13.44 -16.20
CA ASP A 31 15.48 -12.41 -16.13
C ASP A 31 14.83 -11.02 -16.08
N VAL A 32 14.41 -10.60 -14.89
CA VAL A 32 13.81 -9.27 -14.70
C VAL A 32 14.83 -8.14 -14.88
N VAL A 33 16.12 -8.41 -14.64
CA VAL A 33 17.19 -7.40 -14.68
C VAL A 33 17.40 -6.96 -16.12
N ASN A 34 17.52 -7.90 -17.06
CA ASN A 34 17.79 -7.60 -18.47
C ASN A 34 16.54 -7.68 -19.38
N GLY A 35 15.40 -8.19 -18.88
CA GLY A 35 14.19 -8.35 -19.66
C GLY A 35 13.69 -7.08 -20.36
N PHE A 36 13.83 -5.92 -19.70
CA PHE A 36 13.75 -4.61 -20.33
C PHE A 36 14.52 -3.56 -19.53
N ASN A 37 14.95 -2.49 -20.16
CA ASN A 37 15.59 -1.33 -19.53
C ASN A 37 15.09 -0.04 -20.15
N VAL A 38 15.46 1.08 -19.54
CA VAL A 38 15.19 2.43 -20.04
C VAL A 38 16.43 2.89 -20.77
N ARG A 39 16.26 3.59 -21.91
CA ARG A 39 17.40 4.20 -22.59
C ARG A 39 18.07 5.22 -21.68
N GLU A 40 19.39 5.18 -21.63
CA GLU A 40 20.16 6.21 -20.91
C GLU A 40 19.94 7.58 -21.57
N ARG A 41 19.71 8.57 -20.72
CA ARG A 41 19.58 9.98 -21.08
C ARG A 41 20.87 10.46 -21.74
N ARG A 42 20.76 11.16 -22.87
CA ARG A 42 21.87 11.88 -23.50
C ARG A 42 21.92 13.32 -23.02
N PHE A 43 23.09 13.95 -23.15
CA PHE A 43 23.28 15.36 -22.81
C PHE A 43 22.23 16.24 -23.51
N GLY A 44 21.57 17.11 -22.75
CA GLY A 44 20.53 18.02 -23.24
C GLY A 44 19.10 17.46 -23.29
N GLU A 45 18.91 16.15 -23.07
CA GLU A 45 17.56 15.57 -22.95
C GLU A 45 16.98 15.83 -21.55
N ASP A 46 15.66 15.97 -21.42
CA ASP A 46 14.95 16.12 -20.13
C ASP A 46 13.99 14.93 -19.95
N PHE A 47 14.58 13.76 -19.71
CA PHE A 47 13.89 12.47 -19.61
C PHE A 47 14.58 11.56 -18.58
N ASP A 48 13.77 10.90 -17.74
CA ASP A 48 14.20 9.84 -16.83
C ASP A 48 13.06 8.84 -16.56
N GLY A 49 13.10 7.68 -17.23
CA GLY A 49 12.17 6.58 -16.99
C GLY A 49 12.62 5.58 -15.91
N SER A 50 13.77 5.78 -15.27
CA SER A 50 14.42 4.77 -14.43
C SER A 50 13.57 4.33 -13.24
N THR A 51 12.91 5.27 -12.55
CA THR A 51 11.98 4.95 -11.45
C THR A 51 10.79 4.11 -11.93
N HIS A 52 10.21 4.46 -13.08
CA HIS A 52 9.09 3.70 -13.64
C HIS A 52 9.50 2.25 -13.91
N ALA A 53 10.62 2.04 -14.61
CA ALA A 53 11.11 0.70 -14.88
C ALA A 53 11.45 -0.08 -13.61
N ALA A 54 12.10 0.56 -12.63
CA ALA A 54 12.43 -0.09 -11.36
C ALA A 54 11.18 -0.56 -10.61
N VAL A 55 10.15 0.30 -10.49
CA VAL A 55 8.89 -0.06 -9.81
C VAL A 55 8.11 -1.12 -10.58
N ILE A 56 8.04 -1.02 -11.92
CA ILE A 56 7.38 -2.04 -12.75
C ILE A 56 8.08 -3.39 -12.59
N LYS A 57 9.42 -3.44 -12.62
CA LYS A 57 10.18 -4.68 -12.38
C LYS A 57 9.90 -5.26 -10.99
N MET A 58 9.83 -4.40 -9.96
CA MET A 58 9.45 -4.82 -8.61
C MET A 58 8.01 -5.38 -8.57
N MET A 59 7.06 -4.77 -9.29
CA MET A 59 5.70 -5.30 -9.43
C MET A 59 5.70 -6.67 -10.12
N MET A 60 6.47 -6.84 -11.20
CA MET A 60 6.58 -8.11 -11.92
C MET A 60 7.10 -9.24 -11.04
N MET A 61 8.10 -8.96 -10.20
CA MET A 61 8.66 -9.95 -9.26
C MET A 61 7.76 -10.25 -8.06
N THR A 62 6.85 -9.33 -7.73
CA THR A 62 5.97 -9.46 -6.56
C THR A 62 4.64 -10.12 -6.91
N PHE A 63 4.02 -9.70 -8.01
CA PHE A 63 2.69 -10.13 -8.40
C PHE A 63 2.69 -11.10 -9.59
N GLY A 64 3.64 -10.94 -10.52
CA GLY A 64 3.72 -11.70 -11.77
C GLY A 64 3.96 -10.77 -12.96
N GLN A 65 4.46 -11.32 -14.06
CA GLN A 65 4.98 -10.56 -15.20
C GLN A 65 3.92 -9.99 -16.15
N SER A 66 2.67 -10.44 -16.08
CA SER A 66 1.60 -9.97 -16.95
C SER A 66 0.86 -8.76 -16.34
N PRO A 67 0.21 -7.91 -17.16
CA PRO A 67 -0.65 -6.86 -16.63
C PRO A 67 -1.78 -7.41 -15.74
N ALA A 68 -2.30 -8.60 -16.05
CA ALA A 68 -3.33 -9.26 -15.26
C ALA A 68 -2.87 -9.64 -13.86
N ASP A 69 -1.57 -9.92 -13.67
CA ASP A 69 -0.99 -10.15 -12.36
C ASP A 69 -0.80 -8.82 -11.59
N MET A 70 -0.37 -7.78 -12.30
CA MET A 70 0.01 -6.49 -11.72
C MET A 70 -1.17 -5.56 -11.37
N PHE A 71 -2.33 -5.74 -11.99
CA PHE A 71 -3.57 -5.01 -11.66
C PHE A 71 -4.51 -5.85 -10.79
N GLU A 72 -5.58 -5.25 -10.27
CA GLU A 72 -6.68 -6.01 -9.66
C GLU A 72 -7.54 -6.63 -10.76
N HIS A 73 -7.82 -5.86 -11.81
CA HIS A 73 -8.54 -6.34 -12.98
C HIS A 73 -8.09 -5.57 -14.22
N ILE A 74 -7.96 -6.27 -15.34
CA ILE A 74 -7.81 -5.70 -16.66
C ILE A 74 -8.70 -6.48 -17.62
N GLN A 75 -9.47 -5.79 -18.46
CA GLN A 75 -10.27 -6.41 -19.50
C GLN A 75 -10.32 -5.55 -20.76
N PRO A 76 -10.40 -6.16 -21.96
CA PRO A 76 -10.65 -5.42 -23.19
C PRO A 76 -11.99 -4.67 -23.11
N SER A 77 -12.02 -3.43 -23.58
CA SER A 77 -13.24 -2.61 -23.64
C SER A 77 -13.15 -1.67 -24.83
N GLY A 78 -14.08 -1.79 -25.80
CA GLY A 78 -14.18 -0.89 -26.94
C GLY A 78 -12.85 -0.63 -27.65
N ASP A 79 -12.37 0.61 -27.54
CA ASP A 79 -11.13 1.12 -28.14
C ASP A 79 -9.90 0.94 -27.23
N GLY A 80 -9.93 0.09 -26.21
CA GLY A 80 -8.83 -0.08 -25.27
C GLY A 80 -9.06 -1.14 -24.19
N TYR A 81 -8.71 -0.79 -22.95
CA TYR A 81 -8.83 -1.63 -21.78
C TYR A 81 -9.41 -0.86 -20.59
N GLU A 82 -10.35 -1.49 -19.89
CA GLU A 82 -10.75 -1.08 -18.54
C GLU A 82 -9.80 -1.73 -17.54
N ILE A 83 -9.16 -0.91 -16.71
CA ILE A 83 -8.18 -1.35 -15.71
C ILE A 83 -8.65 -0.88 -14.34
N THR A 84 -8.73 -1.81 -13.41
CA THR A 84 -8.84 -1.53 -11.97
C THR A 84 -7.47 -1.79 -11.35
N MET A 85 -6.85 -0.75 -10.81
CA MET A 85 -5.60 -0.85 -10.08
C MET A 85 -5.78 -1.58 -8.75
N LYS A 86 -4.68 -2.02 -8.10
CA LYS A 86 -4.76 -2.74 -6.80
C LYS A 86 -5.29 -1.88 -5.65
N ASP A 87 -5.28 -0.57 -5.79
CA ASP A 87 -5.96 0.35 -4.90
C ASP A 87 -7.40 0.72 -5.32
N GLU A 88 -7.99 -0.08 -6.22
CA GLU A 88 -9.35 0.06 -6.76
C GLU A 88 -9.56 1.28 -7.67
N PHE A 89 -8.53 2.07 -7.94
CA PHE A 89 -8.63 3.19 -8.89
C PHE A 89 -8.88 2.64 -10.30
N LYS A 90 -9.92 3.16 -10.96
CA LYS A 90 -10.34 2.71 -12.29
C LYS A 90 -9.88 3.67 -13.38
N VAL A 91 -9.34 3.13 -14.45
CA VAL A 91 -8.98 3.87 -15.66
C VAL A 91 -9.38 3.10 -16.91
N HIS A 92 -9.88 3.82 -17.91
CA HIS A 92 -9.94 3.34 -19.27
C HIS A 92 -8.71 3.83 -20.03
N VAL A 93 -7.95 2.94 -20.66
CA VAL A 93 -6.77 3.27 -21.47
C VAL A 93 -7.02 2.84 -22.91
N SER A 94 -7.02 3.79 -23.84
CA SER A 94 -7.25 3.49 -25.27
C SER A 94 -6.03 2.85 -25.95
N HIS A 95 -6.24 2.20 -27.10
CA HIS A 95 -5.15 1.67 -27.93
C HIS A 95 -4.21 2.80 -28.39
N GLN A 96 -4.73 4.01 -28.64
CA GLN A 96 -3.92 5.18 -28.98
C GLN A 96 -3.04 5.62 -27.82
N GLU A 97 -3.59 5.68 -26.60
CA GLU A 97 -2.85 6.03 -25.39
C GLU A 97 -1.75 5.01 -25.07
N LEU A 98 -2.05 3.71 -25.27
CA LEU A 98 -1.05 2.64 -25.17
C LEU A 98 0.07 2.78 -26.20
N GLN A 99 -0.26 3.13 -27.45
CA GLN A 99 0.73 3.35 -28.49
C GLN A 99 1.61 4.56 -28.17
N LEU A 100 1.04 5.65 -27.66
CA LEU A 100 1.78 6.83 -27.21
C LEU A 100 2.73 6.50 -26.06
N ALA A 101 2.25 5.75 -25.05
CA ALA A 101 3.09 5.31 -23.95
C ALA A 101 4.26 4.44 -24.44
N ALA A 102 4.00 3.48 -25.32
CA ALA A 102 5.02 2.60 -25.88
C ALA A 102 6.06 3.35 -26.75
N GLN A 103 5.64 4.38 -27.47
CA GLN A 103 6.55 5.22 -28.27
C GLN A 103 7.44 6.10 -27.40
N ALA A 104 6.91 6.61 -26.28
CA ALA A 104 7.60 7.59 -25.45
C ALA A 104 8.37 6.98 -24.26
N SER A 105 8.03 5.78 -23.79
CA SER A 105 8.62 5.18 -22.58
C SER A 105 10.12 4.90 -22.71
N THR A 106 10.61 4.73 -23.94
CA THR A 106 11.97 4.25 -24.25
C THR A 106 12.32 2.91 -23.58
N PHE A 107 11.32 2.14 -23.14
CA PHE A 107 11.53 0.79 -22.65
C PHE A 107 12.00 -0.10 -23.81
N ALA A 108 13.13 -0.78 -23.61
CA ALA A 108 13.76 -1.61 -24.61
C ALA A 108 14.36 -2.87 -23.98
N GLY A 109 14.25 -4.00 -24.65
CA GLY A 109 14.78 -5.29 -24.22
C GLY A 109 14.38 -6.39 -25.19
N ASP A 110 15.06 -7.52 -25.08
CA ASP A 110 14.82 -8.68 -25.96
C ASP A 110 13.52 -9.42 -25.62
N ASP A 111 13.02 -9.26 -24.38
CA ASP A 111 11.70 -9.79 -24.00
C ASP A 111 10.59 -8.80 -24.34
N HIS A 112 10.08 -8.92 -25.56
CA HIS A 112 8.96 -8.11 -26.06
C HIS A 112 7.70 -8.20 -25.20
N ARG A 113 7.49 -9.30 -24.45
CA ARG A 113 6.34 -9.45 -23.57
C ARG A 113 6.51 -8.58 -22.32
N LEU A 114 7.70 -8.58 -21.71
CA LEU A 114 7.98 -7.71 -20.56
C LEU A 114 7.93 -6.22 -20.95
N VAL A 115 8.46 -5.85 -22.10
CA VAL A 115 8.36 -4.48 -22.63
C VAL A 115 6.88 -4.10 -22.84
N GLY A 116 6.09 -4.99 -23.45
CA GLY A 116 4.64 -4.80 -23.62
C GLY A 116 3.90 -4.59 -22.30
N SER A 117 4.14 -5.48 -21.33
CA SER A 117 3.57 -5.38 -19.97
C SER A 117 3.93 -4.04 -19.31
N ALA A 118 5.20 -3.63 -19.39
CA ALA A 118 5.67 -2.38 -18.81
C ALA A 118 4.98 -1.15 -19.43
N ASN A 119 4.75 -1.16 -20.74
CA ASN A 119 4.04 -0.09 -21.42
C ASN A 119 2.57 0.01 -21.00
N VAL A 120 1.89 -1.11 -20.74
CA VAL A 120 0.52 -1.10 -20.20
C VAL A 120 0.50 -0.49 -18.80
N VAL A 121 1.45 -0.86 -17.93
CA VAL A 121 1.54 -0.29 -16.58
C VAL A 121 1.80 1.22 -16.61
N LEU A 122 2.72 1.66 -17.48
CA LEU A 122 2.99 3.08 -17.67
C LEU A 122 1.74 3.83 -18.18
N ALA A 123 1.01 3.28 -19.15
CA ALA A 123 -0.17 3.94 -19.69
C ALA A 123 -1.28 4.09 -18.63
N ALA A 124 -1.51 3.06 -17.82
CA ALA A 124 -2.45 3.14 -16.70
C ALA A 124 -2.02 4.19 -15.66
N PHE A 125 -0.73 4.24 -15.31
CA PHE A 125 -0.15 5.27 -14.44
C PHE A 125 -0.42 6.68 -15.00
N VAL A 126 -0.14 6.91 -16.29
CA VAL A 126 -0.32 8.21 -16.94
C VAL A 126 -1.79 8.60 -16.96
N LYS A 127 -2.70 7.64 -17.21
CA LYS A 127 -4.14 7.91 -17.23
C LYS A 127 -4.67 8.32 -15.86
N ARG A 128 -4.19 7.66 -14.79
CA ARG A 128 -4.48 8.07 -13.42
C ARG A 128 -3.90 9.44 -13.11
N LEU A 129 -2.65 9.70 -13.50
CA LEU A 129 -2.01 11.00 -13.31
C LEU A 129 -2.81 12.12 -14.01
N GLN A 130 -3.27 11.87 -15.24
CA GLN A 130 -4.11 12.78 -16.00
C GLN A 130 -5.40 13.12 -15.23
N SER A 131 -6.13 12.11 -14.79
CA SER A 131 -7.40 12.27 -14.07
C SER A 131 -7.21 12.97 -12.72
N THR A 132 -6.30 12.46 -11.88
CA THR A 132 -6.11 12.94 -10.51
C THR A 132 -5.55 14.36 -10.42
N LYS A 133 -4.74 14.78 -11.39
CA LYS A 133 -4.18 16.15 -11.45
C LYS A 133 -4.96 17.09 -12.37
N GLY A 134 -6.05 16.63 -12.99
CA GLY A 134 -6.83 17.43 -13.94
C GLY A 134 -6.01 17.91 -15.15
N ILE A 135 -5.06 17.10 -15.62
CA ILE A 135 -4.21 17.46 -16.76
C ILE A 135 -5.03 17.31 -18.04
N ALA A 136 -4.98 18.33 -18.91
CA ALA A 136 -5.86 18.43 -20.07
C ALA A 136 -5.78 17.26 -21.06
N SER A 137 -4.61 16.63 -21.23
CA SER A 137 -4.42 15.51 -22.16
C SER A 137 -3.51 14.42 -21.62
N PHE A 138 -3.66 13.20 -22.15
CA PHE A 138 -2.79 12.07 -21.85
C PHE A 138 -1.33 12.37 -22.23
N GLU A 139 -1.10 12.97 -23.40
CA GLU A 139 0.23 13.36 -23.88
C GLU A 139 0.91 14.36 -22.95
N ALA A 140 0.18 15.33 -22.40
CA ALA A 140 0.72 16.28 -21.43
C ALA A 140 1.08 15.59 -20.11
N ALA A 141 0.26 14.64 -19.65
CA ALA A 141 0.56 13.83 -18.47
C ALA A 141 1.79 12.92 -18.68
N LEU A 142 1.86 12.25 -19.84
CA LEU A 142 2.98 11.42 -20.27
C LEU A 142 4.29 12.23 -20.33
N THR A 143 4.26 13.37 -21.01
CA THR A 143 5.39 14.30 -21.13
C THR A 143 5.88 14.77 -19.77
N SER A 144 4.96 15.06 -18.84
CA SER A 144 5.28 15.54 -17.51
C SER A 144 6.00 14.48 -16.68
N THR A 145 5.48 13.25 -16.69
CA THR A 145 6.02 12.17 -15.84
C THR A 145 7.31 11.57 -16.37
N LEU A 146 7.50 11.55 -17.69
CA LEU A 146 8.72 11.03 -18.30
C LEU A 146 9.96 11.91 -18.05
N ARG A 147 9.81 13.10 -17.46
CA ARG A 147 10.94 13.90 -16.89
C ARG A 147 11.47 13.34 -15.57
N GLY A 148 10.91 12.23 -15.10
CA GLY A 148 11.27 11.57 -13.85
C GLY A 148 10.21 11.73 -12.76
N GLU A 149 10.13 10.72 -11.91
CA GLU A 149 9.25 10.65 -10.75
C GLU A 149 10.01 10.13 -9.54
N THR A 150 9.54 10.50 -8.34
CA THR A 150 10.02 9.88 -7.10
C THR A 150 9.46 8.46 -6.97
N THR A 151 10.13 7.60 -6.22
CA THR A 151 9.67 6.20 -6.06
C THR A 151 8.27 6.16 -5.43
N LEU A 152 8.04 7.01 -4.43
CA LEU A 152 6.73 7.17 -3.79
C LEU A 152 5.63 7.52 -4.79
N ARG A 153 5.88 8.46 -5.72
CA ARG A 153 4.89 8.86 -6.71
C ARG A 153 4.61 7.76 -7.72
N CYS A 154 5.63 7.00 -8.16
CA CYS A 154 5.41 5.82 -8.99
C CYS A 154 4.56 4.78 -8.27
N LEU A 155 4.85 4.45 -7.01
CA LEU A 155 4.06 3.50 -6.22
C LEU A 155 2.60 3.97 -6.06
N GLN A 156 2.38 5.25 -5.80
CA GLN A 156 1.04 5.84 -5.70
C GLN A 156 0.31 5.80 -7.04
N GLY A 157 0.94 6.26 -8.13
CA GLY A 157 0.28 6.32 -9.44
C GLY A 157 0.10 4.95 -10.10
N MET A 158 0.89 3.94 -9.74
CA MET A 158 0.68 2.55 -10.17
C MET A 158 -0.32 1.80 -9.28
N GLY A 159 -0.84 2.45 -8.22
CA GLY A 159 -1.85 1.89 -7.33
C GLY A 159 -1.36 0.76 -6.43
N VAL A 160 -0.06 0.74 -6.12
CA VAL A 160 0.59 -0.30 -5.29
C VAL A 160 1.21 0.25 -4.00
N TYR A 161 1.05 1.54 -3.72
CA TYR A 161 1.61 2.16 -2.50
C TYR A 161 1.09 1.50 -1.20
N GLY A 162 -0.21 1.16 -1.14
CA GLY A 162 -0.77 0.43 0.01
C GLY A 162 -0.08 -0.92 0.25
N MET A 163 0.46 -1.52 -0.82
CA MET A 163 1.20 -2.78 -0.82
C MET A 163 2.72 -2.61 -0.68
N SER A 164 3.17 -1.42 -0.27
CA SER A 164 4.59 -1.11 -0.12
C SER A 164 5.00 -0.92 1.34
N ARG A 165 6.27 -1.22 1.62
CA ARG A 165 6.94 -0.92 2.87
C ARG A 165 8.22 -0.13 2.59
N PHE A 166 8.42 0.94 3.36
CA PHE A 166 9.69 1.65 3.40
C PHE A 166 10.61 0.95 4.41
N VAL A 167 11.73 0.42 3.94
CA VAL A 167 12.59 -0.49 4.73
C VAL A 167 14.06 -0.10 4.58
N PRO A 168 14.92 -0.40 5.57
CA PRO A 168 16.36 -0.33 5.41
C PRO A 168 16.84 -1.31 4.35
N SER A 169 17.94 -0.98 3.66
CA SER A 169 18.53 -1.82 2.61
C SER A 169 18.92 -3.21 3.08
N SER A 170 19.16 -3.42 4.38
CA SER A 170 19.42 -4.74 4.95
C SER A 170 18.26 -5.72 4.76
N GLU A 171 17.02 -5.23 4.66
CA GLU A 171 15.85 -6.06 4.33
C GLU A 171 15.74 -6.37 2.83
N MET A 172 16.60 -5.79 1.99
CA MET A 172 16.66 -6.05 0.55
C MET A 172 17.85 -6.96 0.16
N VAL A 173 18.49 -7.57 1.15
CA VAL A 173 19.62 -8.49 0.98
C VAL A 173 19.14 -9.91 1.23
N GLY A 174 19.42 -10.82 0.29
CA GLY A 174 19.01 -12.23 0.39
C GLY A 174 18.46 -12.74 -0.95
N ALA A 175 18.51 -14.05 -1.16
CA ALA A 175 18.06 -14.64 -2.42
C ALA A 175 16.55 -14.44 -2.62
N GLY A 176 16.18 -13.90 -3.78
CA GLY A 176 14.81 -13.55 -4.16
C GLY A 176 14.31 -12.23 -3.58
N GLU A 177 15.12 -11.47 -2.84
CA GLU A 177 14.71 -10.20 -2.26
C GLU A 177 14.69 -9.10 -3.31
N VAL A 178 13.56 -8.38 -3.39
CA VAL A 178 13.34 -7.35 -4.42
C VAL A 178 12.90 -6.03 -3.78
N GLY A 179 13.48 -4.93 -4.24
CA GLY A 179 13.11 -3.58 -3.81
C GLY A 179 13.47 -2.51 -4.83
N VAL A 180 13.18 -1.25 -4.49
CA VAL A 180 13.58 -0.07 -5.26
C VAL A 180 14.25 0.94 -4.33
N LEU A 181 15.41 1.43 -4.75
CA LEU A 181 16.12 2.53 -4.09
C LEU A 181 16.12 3.78 -4.96
N GLU A 182 16.01 4.94 -4.33
CA GLU A 182 16.22 6.22 -5.00
C GLU A 182 17.72 6.43 -5.27
N THR A 183 18.06 6.75 -6.52
CA THR A 183 19.45 7.03 -6.93
C THR A 183 19.74 8.52 -6.90
N HIS A 184 18.76 9.33 -7.26
CA HIS A 184 18.77 10.79 -7.26
C HIS A 184 17.31 11.31 -7.21
N ILE A 185 17.10 12.63 -7.21
CA ILE A 185 15.79 13.26 -6.88
C ILE A 185 14.59 12.66 -7.63
N ARG A 186 14.76 12.21 -8.88
CA ARG A 186 13.67 11.66 -9.70
C ARG A 186 14.03 10.35 -10.42
N GLY A 187 15.03 9.65 -9.92
CA GLY A 187 15.48 8.39 -10.48
C GLY A 187 15.55 7.27 -9.46
N GLY A 188 15.32 6.06 -9.94
CA GLY A 188 15.24 4.86 -9.13
C GLY A 188 16.06 3.71 -9.74
N ALA A 189 16.36 2.74 -8.90
CA ALA A 189 17.05 1.53 -9.30
C ALA A 189 16.38 0.31 -8.68
N LEU A 190 16.24 -0.75 -9.46
CA LEU A 190 15.86 -2.06 -8.96
C LEU A 190 16.95 -2.57 -8.04
N VAL A 191 16.56 -3.15 -6.92
CA VAL A 191 17.41 -4.00 -6.09
C VAL A 191 16.92 -5.43 -6.24
N LEU A 192 17.84 -6.34 -6.57
CA LEU A 192 17.63 -7.78 -6.56
C LEU A 192 18.80 -8.42 -5.79
N ASP A 193 18.50 -9.23 -4.80
CA ASP A 193 19.49 -9.98 -4.02
C ASP A 193 20.59 -9.10 -3.38
N GLY A 194 20.23 -7.89 -2.94
CA GLY A 194 21.16 -6.91 -2.39
C GLY A 194 22.04 -6.22 -3.43
N ILE A 195 21.78 -6.40 -4.72
CA ILE A 195 22.46 -5.73 -5.83
C ILE A 195 21.52 -4.70 -6.44
N ARG A 196 21.97 -3.45 -6.47
CA ARG A 196 21.33 -2.33 -7.15
C ARG A 196 21.70 -2.36 -8.64
N HIS A 197 20.70 -2.36 -9.50
CA HIS A 197 20.81 -2.33 -10.96
C HIS A 197 20.33 -0.99 -11.51
N HIS A 198 21.23 -0.21 -12.13
CA HIS A 198 20.91 1.09 -12.71
C HIS A 198 21.75 1.33 -13.97
N ASN A 199 21.11 1.52 -15.13
CA ASN A 199 21.76 1.79 -16.43
C ASN A 199 22.91 0.82 -16.76
N GLY A 200 22.72 -0.49 -16.50
CA GLY A 200 23.74 -1.51 -16.72
C GLY A 200 24.81 -1.60 -15.64
N GLU A 201 24.89 -0.63 -14.73
CA GLU A 201 25.75 -0.73 -13.55
C GLU A 201 25.13 -1.63 -12.47
N GLN A 202 25.99 -2.43 -11.83
CA GLN A 202 25.65 -3.25 -10.67
C GLN A 202 26.48 -2.80 -9.48
N ARG A 203 25.82 -2.46 -8.37
CA ARG A 203 26.49 -2.10 -7.12
C ARG A 203 25.78 -2.72 -5.94
N LYS A 204 26.51 -3.15 -4.91
CA LYS A 204 25.88 -3.58 -3.65
C LYS A 204 25.08 -2.42 -3.05
N VAL A 205 23.95 -2.73 -2.43
CA VAL A 205 23.16 -1.75 -1.70
C VAL A 205 23.99 -1.15 -0.55
N ASP A 206 23.88 0.16 -0.37
CA ASP A 206 24.47 0.91 0.75
C ASP A 206 23.45 1.08 1.89
N HIS A 207 23.78 1.80 2.97
CA HIS A 207 22.91 2.00 4.16
C HIS A 207 21.67 2.89 3.92
N ARG A 208 21.12 2.92 2.72
CA ARG A 208 19.92 3.69 2.39
C ARG A 208 18.65 2.92 2.71
N TYR A 209 17.54 3.64 2.70
CA TYR A 209 16.20 3.08 2.73
C TYR A 209 15.62 3.03 1.33
N GLY A 210 14.69 2.11 1.11
CA GLY A 210 13.92 2.04 -0.12
C GLY A 210 12.58 1.37 0.09
N TYR A 211 11.92 1.03 -1.00
CA TYR A 211 10.62 0.40 -0.98
C TYR A 211 10.70 -1.08 -1.38
N LYS A 212 9.98 -1.92 -0.65
CA LYS A 212 9.63 -3.28 -1.07
C LYS A 212 8.13 -3.37 -1.27
N LEU A 213 7.68 -4.23 -2.17
CA LEU A 213 6.29 -4.63 -2.24
C LEU A 213 6.10 -5.96 -1.50
N PHE A 214 4.90 -6.14 -0.96
CA PHE A 214 4.44 -7.44 -0.47
C PHE A 214 3.23 -7.89 -1.27
N ASN A 215 3.04 -9.21 -1.35
CA ASN A 215 1.86 -9.80 -1.94
C ASN A 215 1.06 -10.48 -0.83
N ASP A 216 -0.08 -9.89 -0.46
CA ASP A 216 -1.05 -10.56 0.38
C ASP A 216 -2.00 -11.39 -0.49
N ALA A 217 -1.45 -12.41 -1.16
CA ALA A 217 -2.21 -13.37 -1.97
C ALA A 217 -3.30 -14.11 -1.16
N SER A 218 -3.30 -13.96 0.17
CA SER A 218 -4.39 -14.37 1.05
C SER A 218 -5.66 -13.57 0.78
N ALA A 219 -5.61 -12.29 0.39
CA ALA A 219 -6.83 -11.52 0.12
C ALA A 219 -7.63 -12.05 -1.10
N SER A 220 -6.92 -12.51 -2.13
CA SER A 220 -7.51 -13.06 -3.36
C SER A 220 -7.86 -14.55 -3.23
N SER A 221 -7.07 -15.34 -2.49
CA SER A 221 -7.32 -16.78 -2.27
C SER A 221 -8.21 -17.12 -1.05
N GLN A 222 -8.34 -16.22 -0.06
CA GLN A 222 -9.27 -16.38 1.07
C GLN A 222 -10.73 -16.14 0.67
N ARG A 223 -10.99 -15.54 -0.50
CA ARG A 223 -12.33 -15.60 -1.12
C ARG A 223 -12.75 -17.05 -1.44
N ALA A 224 -11.81 -17.99 -1.54
CA ALA A 224 -12.08 -19.36 -1.96
C ALA A 224 -11.76 -20.47 -0.92
N SER A 225 -10.90 -20.29 0.09
CA SER A 225 -10.42 -21.48 0.86
C SER A 225 -10.21 -21.40 2.38
N SER A 226 -10.46 -20.31 3.10
CA SER A 226 -10.36 -20.33 4.59
C SER A 226 -11.71 -20.09 5.26
N ARG A 227 -12.56 -21.12 5.24
CA ARG A 227 -13.82 -21.19 6.00
C ARG A 227 -13.65 -21.53 7.49
N GLN A 228 -12.46 -21.38 8.09
CA GLN A 228 -12.20 -21.88 9.44
C GLN A 228 -11.28 -21.02 10.34
N SER A 229 -11.29 -19.71 10.16
CA SER A 229 -11.28 -18.80 11.31
C SER A 229 -12.54 -17.95 11.19
N PHE A 230 -13.48 -18.13 12.12
CA PHE A 230 -14.75 -17.44 12.07
C PHE A 230 -14.47 -15.94 12.05
N HIS A 231 -14.83 -15.26 10.96
CA HIS A 231 -14.92 -13.80 10.90
C HIS A 231 -16.06 -13.35 11.81
N VAL A 232 -15.91 -13.54 13.12
CA VAL A 232 -16.88 -13.12 14.12
C VAL A 232 -16.68 -11.64 14.34
N ARG A 233 -17.61 -10.85 13.82
CA ARG A 233 -17.69 -9.44 14.19
C ARG A 233 -18.07 -9.34 15.68
N PRO A 234 -17.49 -8.39 16.42
CA PRO A 234 -17.96 -8.06 17.76
C PRO A 234 -19.47 -7.74 17.72
N ALA A 235 -20.25 -8.35 18.61
CA ALA A 235 -21.68 -8.05 18.72
C ALA A 235 -21.93 -6.62 19.25
N ASP A 236 -21.05 -6.14 20.13
CA ASP A 236 -21.05 -4.77 20.64
C ASP A 236 -19.62 -4.20 20.67
N ILE A 237 -19.25 -3.53 19.58
CA ILE A 237 -17.96 -2.85 19.44
C ILE A 237 -17.92 -1.48 20.13
N TRP A 238 -19.07 -0.95 20.52
CA TRP A 238 -19.17 0.40 21.09
C TRP A 238 -18.86 0.35 22.58
N SER A 239 -19.65 -0.40 23.36
CA SER A 239 -19.42 -0.51 24.81
C SER A 239 -18.46 -1.64 25.19
N GLY A 240 -18.23 -2.60 24.28
CA GLY A 240 -17.37 -3.75 24.54
C GLY A 240 -15.92 -3.36 24.82
N PHE A 241 -15.38 -2.37 24.09
CA PHE A 241 -14.22 -1.59 24.50
C PHE A 241 -14.29 -0.17 23.93
N TYR A 242 -13.70 0.81 24.59
CA TYR A 242 -13.64 2.20 24.17
C TYR A 242 -12.47 2.94 24.84
N GLN A 243 -12.20 4.14 24.34
CA GLN A 243 -11.16 5.03 24.86
C GLN A 243 -11.48 5.51 26.28
N GLY A 244 -10.57 5.27 27.24
CA GLY A 244 -10.74 5.74 28.63
C GLY A 244 -10.02 7.05 28.97
N LEU A 245 -8.97 7.41 28.24
CA LEU A 245 -8.24 8.68 28.38
C LEU A 245 -7.97 9.29 27.00
N GLU A 246 -7.91 10.62 26.93
CA GLU A 246 -7.55 11.34 25.70
C GLU A 246 -6.12 10.99 25.24
N GLY A 247 -5.87 11.13 23.92
CA GLY A 247 -4.54 10.95 23.32
C GLY A 247 -4.40 9.77 22.36
N ASN A 248 -5.20 8.70 22.51
CA ASN A 248 -5.09 7.49 21.66
C ASN A 248 -6.31 7.20 20.78
N CYS A 249 -7.12 8.23 20.52
CA CYS A 249 -8.34 8.14 19.71
C CYS A 249 -8.08 7.51 18.32
N VAL A 250 -6.96 7.86 17.68
CA VAL A 250 -6.54 7.30 16.39
C VAL A 250 -6.27 5.80 16.48
N THR A 251 -5.66 5.34 17.57
CA THR A 251 -5.39 3.91 17.77
C THR A 251 -6.67 3.15 18.11
N VAL A 252 -7.54 3.70 18.96
CA VAL A 252 -8.85 3.10 19.29
C VAL A 252 -9.74 2.98 18.06
N SER A 253 -9.88 4.06 17.27
CA SER A 253 -10.72 4.07 16.08
C SER A 253 -10.24 3.06 15.04
N ALA A 254 -8.93 2.96 14.83
CA ALA A 254 -8.31 1.99 13.94
C ALA A 254 -8.57 0.54 14.38
N ILE A 255 -8.40 0.23 15.67
CA ILE A 255 -8.66 -1.10 16.22
C ILE A 255 -10.14 -1.49 16.04
N LYS A 256 -11.06 -0.57 16.36
CA LYS A 256 -12.50 -0.82 16.18
C LYS A 256 -12.87 -1.07 14.73
N ALA A 257 -12.38 -0.24 13.82
CA ALA A 257 -12.61 -0.41 12.38
C ALA A 257 -12.04 -1.76 11.88
N ALA A 258 -10.83 -2.13 12.30
CA ALA A 258 -10.19 -3.39 11.96
C ALA A 258 -10.98 -4.60 12.48
N MET A 259 -11.42 -4.57 13.74
CA MET A 259 -12.23 -5.64 14.34
C MET A 259 -13.57 -5.84 13.64
N MET A 260 -14.22 -4.75 13.23
CA MET A 260 -15.49 -4.83 12.49
C MET A 260 -15.31 -5.28 11.05
N ARG A 261 -14.20 -4.91 10.40
CA ARG A 261 -13.91 -5.32 9.02
C ARG A 261 -13.47 -6.77 8.92
N PHE A 262 -12.47 -7.16 9.71
CA PHE A 262 -11.76 -8.43 9.54
C PHE A 262 -12.15 -9.48 10.58
N GLY A 263 -12.66 -9.07 11.75
CA GLY A 263 -13.07 -9.96 12.84
C GLY A 263 -12.45 -9.54 14.17
N GLN A 264 -13.09 -9.95 15.27
CA GLN A 264 -12.77 -9.44 16.62
C GLN A 264 -11.41 -9.89 17.18
N SER A 265 -10.79 -10.94 16.64
CA SER A 265 -9.56 -11.53 17.19
C SER A 265 -8.31 -11.10 16.41
N PRO A 266 -7.12 -11.06 17.05
CA PRO A 266 -5.87 -10.78 16.36
C PRO A 266 -5.58 -11.70 15.18
N GLU A 267 -5.96 -12.98 15.26
CA GLU A 267 -5.82 -13.98 14.17
C GLU A 267 -6.72 -13.67 12.97
N SER A 268 -7.78 -12.89 13.15
CA SER A 268 -8.66 -12.45 12.06
C SER A 268 -8.07 -11.23 11.32
N ILE A 269 -7.32 -10.39 12.05
CA ILE A 269 -6.76 -9.14 11.54
C ILE A 269 -5.35 -9.34 10.98
N TYR A 270 -4.48 -10.09 11.65
CA TYR A 270 -3.12 -10.35 11.21
C TYR A 270 -3.01 -11.58 10.32
N LYS A 271 -1.92 -11.67 9.56
CA LYS A 271 -1.67 -12.81 8.68
C LYS A 271 -1.35 -14.07 9.47
N HIS A 272 -0.51 -13.95 10.51
CA HIS A 272 -0.21 -15.02 11.45
C HIS A 272 -0.04 -14.47 12.86
N VAL A 273 -0.57 -15.20 13.84
CA VAL A 273 -0.28 -15.01 15.27
C VAL A 273 0.02 -16.39 15.83
N LYS A 274 1.23 -16.57 16.36
CA LYS A 274 1.70 -17.85 16.89
C LYS A 274 2.17 -17.66 18.31
N ALA A 275 1.54 -18.36 19.25
CA ALA A 275 2.01 -18.40 20.63
C ALA A 275 3.40 -19.05 20.73
N THR A 276 4.23 -18.51 21.60
CA THR A 276 5.55 -19.02 21.99
C THR A 276 5.61 -19.20 23.50
N ALA A 277 6.73 -19.68 24.04
CA ALA A 277 6.90 -19.81 25.49
C ALA A 277 6.92 -18.45 26.20
N ASP A 278 7.41 -17.41 25.53
CA ASP A 278 7.65 -16.08 26.11
C ASP A 278 6.62 -15.03 25.65
N GLY A 279 5.71 -15.40 24.74
CA GLY A 279 4.66 -14.54 24.22
C GLY A 279 4.13 -14.98 22.85
N TYR A 280 4.28 -14.15 21.82
CA TYR A 280 3.71 -14.35 20.50
C TYR A 280 4.62 -13.84 19.38
N ASP A 281 4.76 -14.64 18.33
CA ASP A 281 5.27 -14.20 17.05
C ASP A 281 4.08 -13.75 16.17
N VAL A 282 4.14 -12.53 15.66
CA VAL A 282 3.08 -11.93 14.84
C VAL A 282 3.64 -11.58 13.47
N THR A 283 2.91 -11.94 12.42
CA THR A 283 3.13 -11.43 11.07
C THR A 283 1.88 -10.69 10.63
N MET A 284 2.03 -9.39 10.36
CA MET A 284 0.98 -8.51 9.89
C MET A 284 0.66 -8.76 8.41
N ARG A 285 -0.46 -8.22 7.92
CA ARG A 285 -0.88 -8.38 6.51
C ARG A 285 0.05 -7.70 5.51
N ASP A 286 0.75 -6.65 5.94
CA ASP A 286 1.80 -6.01 5.15
C ASP A 286 3.16 -6.76 5.20
N GLY A 287 3.19 -7.93 5.82
CA GLY A 287 4.39 -8.75 5.96
C GLY A 287 5.39 -8.22 6.98
N PHE A 288 5.05 -7.19 7.76
CA PHE A 288 5.85 -6.82 8.93
C PHE A 288 5.73 -7.91 10.00
N SER A 289 6.86 -8.35 10.54
CA SER A 289 6.90 -9.36 11.60
C SER A 289 7.47 -8.78 12.88
N LEU A 290 6.90 -9.18 14.02
CA LEU A 290 7.34 -8.76 15.34
C LEU A 290 7.13 -9.88 16.35
N GLN A 291 7.82 -9.77 17.49
CA GLN A 291 7.59 -10.61 18.66
C GLN A 291 7.04 -9.73 19.79
N LEU A 292 5.96 -10.20 20.42
CA LEU A 292 5.41 -9.62 21.65
C LEU A 292 5.68 -10.55 22.80
N THR A 293 6.30 -10.05 23.85
CA THR A 293 6.45 -10.81 25.10
C THR A 293 5.20 -10.70 25.98
N HIS A 294 5.01 -11.63 26.90
CA HIS A 294 3.96 -11.54 27.92
C HIS A 294 4.08 -10.27 28.78
N ALA A 295 5.31 -9.83 29.06
CA ALA A 295 5.56 -8.59 29.81
C ALA A 295 5.13 -7.35 29.02
N GLU A 296 5.44 -7.28 27.72
CA GLU A 296 5.00 -6.18 26.85
C GLU A 296 3.47 -6.13 26.73
N LEU A 297 2.80 -7.29 26.63
CA LEU A 297 1.34 -7.35 26.63
C LEU A 297 0.73 -6.80 27.93
N SER A 298 1.30 -7.14 29.08
CA SER A 298 0.84 -6.62 30.37
C SER A 298 1.07 -5.10 30.51
N LEU A 299 2.22 -4.60 30.04
CA LEU A 299 2.50 -3.17 30.00
C LEU A 299 1.51 -2.43 29.08
N ALA A 300 1.22 -2.99 27.91
CA ALA A 300 0.27 -2.45 26.95
C ALA A 300 -1.16 -2.40 27.50
N GLU A 301 -1.60 -3.41 28.24
CA GLU A 301 -2.91 -3.42 28.92
C GLU A 301 -3.03 -2.27 29.95
N GLY A 302 -1.96 -1.97 30.69
CA GLY A 302 -1.94 -0.83 31.62
C GLY A 302 -1.89 0.52 30.90
N ALA A 303 -1.16 0.63 29.79
CA ALA A 303 -0.90 1.88 29.09
C ALA A 303 -1.98 2.26 28.06
N SER A 304 -2.78 1.31 27.56
CA SER A 304 -3.83 1.57 26.56
C SER A 304 -4.96 2.43 27.13
N ASN A 305 -5.18 2.39 28.44
CA ASN A 305 -6.31 3.03 29.10
C ASN A 305 -7.66 2.66 28.49
N PHE A 306 -7.78 1.48 27.89
CA PHE A 306 -9.05 1.00 27.35
C PHE A 306 -10.01 0.65 28.49
N ARG A 307 -11.29 0.96 28.28
CA ARG A 307 -12.41 0.63 29.17
C ARG A 307 -13.44 -0.15 28.39
N GLY A 308 -14.27 -0.95 29.04
CA GLY A 308 -15.26 -1.74 28.32
C GLY A 308 -15.99 -2.75 29.18
N SER A 309 -17.14 -3.21 28.68
CA SER A 309 -17.98 -4.21 29.34
C SER A 309 -17.61 -5.65 28.99
N ASN A 310 -16.80 -5.86 27.93
CA ASN A 310 -16.46 -7.18 27.42
C ASN A 310 -14.96 -7.45 27.55
N GLN A 311 -14.59 -8.28 28.54
CA GLN A 311 -13.19 -8.61 28.81
C GLN A 311 -12.48 -9.30 27.64
N GLY A 312 -13.16 -10.18 26.90
CA GLY A 312 -12.56 -10.86 25.75
C GLY A 312 -12.22 -9.88 24.62
N LEU A 313 -13.12 -8.92 24.35
CA LEU A 313 -12.88 -7.88 23.36
C LEU A 313 -11.78 -6.90 23.81
N LEU A 314 -11.77 -6.53 25.09
CA LEU A 314 -10.70 -5.73 25.69
C LEU A 314 -9.33 -6.39 25.55
N ASN A 315 -9.23 -7.69 25.85
CA ASN A 315 -7.97 -8.43 25.70
C ASN A 315 -7.47 -8.43 24.25
N ASN A 316 -8.38 -8.63 23.28
CA ASN A 316 -8.03 -8.55 21.86
C ASN A 316 -7.61 -7.13 21.46
N ALA A 317 -8.27 -6.09 21.97
CA ALA A 317 -7.92 -4.71 21.70
C ALA A 317 -6.55 -4.35 22.29
N ASN A 318 -6.26 -4.77 23.51
CA ASN A 318 -4.95 -4.59 24.15
C ASN A 318 -3.83 -5.32 23.39
N PHE A 319 -4.10 -6.52 22.85
CA PHE A 319 -3.14 -7.22 21.99
C PHE A 319 -2.82 -6.40 20.72
N LEU A 320 -3.84 -5.86 20.05
CA LEU A 320 -3.66 -5.03 18.86
C LEU A 320 -2.92 -3.71 19.18
N PHE A 321 -3.21 -3.10 20.33
CA PHE A 321 -2.47 -1.94 20.84
C PHE A 321 -0.99 -2.29 21.09
N ALA A 322 -0.70 -3.42 21.75
CA ALA A 322 0.66 -3.89 21.99
C ALA A 322 1.44 -4.12 20.69
N ALA A 323 0.82 -4.75 19.69
CA ALA A 323 1.41 -4.95 18.37
C ALA A 323 1.70 -3.61 17.66
N SER A 324 0.76 -2.66 17.73
CA SER A 324 0.97 -1.30 17.22
C SER A 324 2.15 -0.61 17.91
N ALA A 325 2.25 -0.70 19.25
CA ALA A 325 3.35 -0.12 20.02
C ALA A 325 4.69 -0.78 19.69
N LYS A 326 4.71 -2.10 19.51
CA LYS A 326 5.94 -2.83 19.15
C LYS A 326 6.45 -2.43 17.77
N ARG A 327 5.53 -2.20 16.83
CA ARG A 327 5.88 -1.64 15.52
C ARG A 327 6.33 -0.19 15.63
N ALA A 328 5.67 0.64 16.44
CA ALA A 328 6.09 2.02 16.69
C ALA A 328 7.51 2.07 17.29
N GLN A 329 7.87 1.12 18.15
CA GLN A 329 9.23 0.98 18.67
C GLN A 329 10.23 0.69 17.53
N ALA A 330 9.93 -0.32 16.71
CA ALA A 330 10.81 -0.74 15.61
C ALA A 330 10.97 0.34 14.53
N GLU A 331 9.91 1.07 14.21
CA GLU A 331 9.92 2.14 13.21
C GLU A 331 10.37 3.51 13.77
N ASN A 332 10.74 3.57 15.05
CA ASN A 332 11.13 4.80 15.75
C ASN A 332 10.08 5.92 15.61
N ASN A 333 8.80 5.61 15.91
CA ASN A 333 7.69 6.56 15.84
C ASN A 333 8.03 7.86 16.58
N ASP A 334 7.69 9.01 15.97
CA ASP A 334 8.00 10.35 16.46
C ASP A 334 9.48 10.59 16.83
N PHE A 335 10.37 9.86 16.17
CA PHE A 335 11.83 9.89 16.38
C PHE A 335 12.30 9.52 17.78
N ARG A 336 11.40 9.01 18.63
CA ARG A 336 11.71 8.61 20.02
C ARG A 336 11.24 7.20 20.37
N GLY A 337 10.32 6.61 19.60
CA GLY A 337 9.75 5.29 19.89
C GLY A 337 10.79 4.17 20.05
N SER A 338 11.95 4.26 19.38
CA SER A 338 13.01 3.26 19.48
C SER A 338 13.72 3.22 20.85
N GLN A 339 13.53 4.23 21.71
CA GLN A 339 14.16 4.30 23.03
C GLN A 339 13.73 3.14 23.93
N SER A 340 12.44 2.81 23.95
CA SER A 340 11.91 1.67 24.71
C SER A 340 10.47 1.37 24.28
N PHE A 341 9.96 0.18 24.64
CA PHE A 341 8.56 -0.16 24.44
C PHE A 341 7.61 0.79 25.18
N ALA A 342 7.99 1.26 26.38
CA ALA A 342 7.22 2.25 27.14
C ALA A 342 7.11 3.58 26.37
N VAL A 343 8.23 4.09 25.87
CA VAL A 343 8.26 5.31 25.05
C VAL A 343 7.43 5.14 23.77
N ALA A 344 7.49 3.97 23.12
CA ALA A 344 6.66 3.69 21.96
C ALA A 344 5.15 3.64 22.26
N MET A 345 4.73 3.31 23.47
CA MET A 345 3.32 3.42 23.87
C MET A 345 2.93 4.87 24.14
N GLU A 346 3.83 5.70 24.67
CA GLU A 346 3.59 7.14 24.83
C GLU A 346 3.34 7.82 23.50
N THR A 347 4.07 7.45 22.44
CA THR A 347 3.86 7.99 21.08
C THR A 347 2.52 7.59 20.45
N LEU A 348 1.81 6.61 21.03
CA LEU A 348 0.44 6.27 20.61
C LEU A 348 -0.62 7.02 21.42
N ASN A 349 -0.21 7.66 22.52
CA ASN A 349 -1.06 8.29 23.52
C ASN A 349 -0.89 9.82 23.58
N ASP A 350 -0.11 10.44 22.68
CA ASP A 350 0.15 11.89 22.63
C ASP A 350 -0.54 12.62 21.46
N GLY A 351 -1.47 11.93 20.79
CA GLY A 351 -2.22 12.45 19.66
C GLY A 351 -1.50 12.19 18.34
N GLU A 352 -2.19 11.52 17.41
CA GLU A 352 -1.57 11.04 16.18
C GLU A 352 -2.27 11.55 14.93
N TYR A 353 -1.57 11.50 13.80
CA TYR A 353 -2.20 11.85 12.53
C TYR A 353 -3.19 10.74 12.10
N PRO A 354 -4.41 11.08 11.63
CA PRO A 354 -5.39 10.08 11.24
C PRO A 354 -4.87 9.10 10.18
N GLY A 355 -5.12 7.80 10.40
CA GLY A 355 -4.67 6.71 9.52
C GLY A 355 -3.34 6.08 9.90
N GLN A 356 -2.51 6.72 10.73
CA GLN A 356 -1.22 6.13 11.16
C GLN A 356 -1.42 4.79 11.90
N ALA A 357 -2.44 4.70 12.76
CA ALA A 357 -2.71 3.46 13.48
C ALA A 357 -3.15 2.31 12.55
N LEU A 358 -3.93 2.59 11.49
CA LEU A 358 -4.28 1.57 10.50
C LEU A 358 -3.03 1.04 9.78
N ARG A 359 -2.07 1.92 9.45
CA ARG A 359 -0.76 1.51 8.93
C ARG A 359 0.01 0.67 9.94
N ARG A 360 0.04 1.04 11.23
CA ARG A 360 0.76 0.28 12.26
C ARG A 360 0.13 -1.08 12.57
N LEU A 361 -1.17 -1.24 12.35
CA LEU A 361 -1.84 -2.55 12.35
C LEU A 361 -1.54 -3.38 11.08
N GLY A 362 -0.69 -2.87 10.19
CA GLY A 362 -0.32 -3.54 8.93
C GLY A 362 -1.44 -3.60 7.90
N LEU A 363 -2.40 -2.67 7.97
CA LEU A 363 -3.58 -2.65 7.12
C LEU A 363 -3.44 -1.70 5.92
N ASN A 364 -2.25 -1.18 5.63
CA ASN A 364 -2.02 -0.16 4.60
C ASN A 364 -2.62 -0.54 3.22
N ALA A 365 -2.53 -1.81 2.83
CA ALA A 365 -3.10 -2.31 1.57
C ALA A 365 -4.63 -2.33 1.54
N TYR A 366 -5.27 -2.22 2.70
CA TYR A 366 -6.72 -2.27 2.90
C TYR A 366 -7.33 -0.92 3.26
N VAL A 367 -6.54 0.15 3.29
CA VAL A 367 -7.04 1.50 3.57
C VAL A 367 -7.25 2.26 2.27
N ARG A 368 -8.38 2.94 2.14
CA ARG A 368 -8.67 3.88 1.04
C ARG A 368 -9.10 5.23 1.60
N ASP A 369 -8.76 6.30 0.87
CA ASP A 369 -9.41 7.59 1.09
C ASP A 369 -10.92 7.44 0.88
N SER A 370 -11.70 8.16 1.68
CA SER A 370 -13.15 8.14 1.65
C SER A 370 -13.70 9.53 1.98
N ASP A 371 -15.00 9.64 2.16
CA ASP A 371 -15.67 10.82 2.66
C ASP A 371 -16.77 10.45 3.68
N ALA A 372 -17.29 11.47 4.38
CA ALA A 372 -18.33 11.25 5.39
C ALA A 372 -19.61 10.62 4.80
N ARG A 373 -19.91 10.83 3.51
CA ARG A 373 -21.10 10.27 2.86
C ARG A 373 -20.95 8.77 2.62
N GLU A 374 -19.80 8.32 2.13
CA GLU A 374 -19.52 6.89 1.98
C GLU A 374 -19.59 6.16 3.34
N LEU A 375 -18.98 6.74 4.38
CA LEU A 375 -19.04 6.19 5.73
C LEU A 375 -20.49 6.16 6.28
N ALA A 376 -21.27 7.22 6.05
CA ALA A 376 -22.69 7.28 6.43
C ALA A 376 -23.53 6.23 5.71
N ASN A 377 -23.17 5.87 4.47
CA ASN A 377 -23.82 4.84 3.66
C ASN A 377 -23.36 3.41 3.99
N GLY A 378 -22.57 3.24 5.05
CA GLY A 378 -22.24 1.94 5.61
C GLY A 378 -20.82 1.45 5.36
N ALA A 379 -19.93 2.27 4.79
CA ALA A 379 -18.52 1.92 4.77
C ALA A 379 -17.95 1.90 6.20
N ILE A 380 -17.11 0.91 6.49
CA ILE A 380 -16.41 0.78 7.78
C ILE A 380 -15.08 1.53 7.68
N GLY A 381 -14.77 2.38 8.65
CA GLY A 381 -13.58 3.20 8.56
C GLY A 381 -13.35 4.11 9.75
N THR A 382 -12.55 5.16 9.52
CA THR A 382 -12.27 6.20 10.50
C THR A 382 -12.61 7.57 9.95
N LEU A 383 -13.17 8.43 10.79
CA LEU A 383 -13.43 9.84 10.49
C LEU A 383 -12.76 10.70 11.55
N ALA A 384 -12.02 11.73 11.13
CA ALA A 384 -11.24 12.54 12.04
C ALA A 384 -11.21 14.03 11.66
N ASP A 385 -11.11 14.86 12.68
CA ASP A 385 -10.72 16.26 12.58
C ASP A 385 -9.31 16.47 13.18
N TYR A 386 -8.97 17.68 13.58
CA TYR A 386 -7.68 17.99 14.20
C TYR A 386 -7.56 17.52 15.67
N GLY A 387 -8.68 17.33 16.37
CA GLY A 387 -8.71 17.01 17.80
C GLY A 387 -9.12 15.57 18.12
N HIS A 388 -9.85 14.89 17.25
CA HIS A 388 -10.41 13.58 17.53
C HIS A 388 -10.54 12.70 16.28
N SER A 389 -10.36 11.39 16.48
CA SER A 389 -10.55 10.35 15.47
C SER A 389 -11.51 9.29 16.00
N MET A 390 -12.52 8.95 15.22
CA MET A 390 -13.56 7.98 15.59
C MET A 390 -13.68 6.88 14.56
N ALA A 391 -14.09 5.70 15.01
CA ALA A 391 -14.55 4.66 14.11
C ALA A 391 -15.94 5.01 13.59
N VAL A 392 -16.17 4.76 12.31
CA VAL A 392 -17.52 4.73 11.71
C VAL A 392 -17.79 3.30 11.27
N ILE A 393 -18.88 2.74 11.75
CA ILE A 393 -19.28 1.36 11.49
C ILE A 393 -20.74 1.39 11.06
N ASP A 394 -21.00 1.00 9.81
CA ASP A 394 -22.35 0.93 9.25
C ASP A 394 -23.14 2.26 9.42
N GLY A 395 -22.48 3.40 9.21
CA GLY A 395 -23.09 4.74 9.37
C GLY A 395 -23.20 5.25 10.81
N VAL A 396 -22.66 4.53 11.79
CA VAL A 396 -22.67 4.90 13.22
C VAL A 396 -21.26 5.25 13.69
N LEU A 397 -21.10 6.47 14.20
CA LEU A 397 -19.91 6.96 14.88
C LEU A 397 -19.80 6.38 16.29
N ASP A 398 -18.57 6.04 16.66
CA ASP A 398 -18.18 5.74 18.04
C ASP A 398 -17.56 6.97 18.71
N TYR A 399 -18.25 7.55 19.69
CA TYR A 399 -17.74 8.66 20.49
C TYR A 399 -17.58 8.18 21.94
N TYR A 400 -16.36 7.77 22.30
CA TYR A 400 -16.04 7.21 23.62
C TYR A 400 -16.99 6.05 24.04
N GLY A 401 -17.31 5.15 23.11
CA GLY A 401 -18.19 4.02 23.34
C GLY A 401 -19.68 4.31 23.20
N GLN A 402 -20.06 5.56 22.92
CA GLN A 402 -21.43 5.95 22.63
C GLN A 402 -21.68 5.97 21.12
N LYS A 403 -22.91 5.62 20.73
CA LYS A 403 -23.35 5.55 19.34
C LYS A 403 -23.94 6.87 18.90
N PHE A 404 -23.44 7.41 17.79
CA PHE A 404 -24.04 8.57 17.13
C PHE A 404 -24.29 8.25 15.66
N THR A 405 -25.51 8.50 15.17
CA THR A 405 -25.78 8.39 13.74
C THR A 405 -24.98 9.46 12.99
N LEU A 406 -24.10 9.04 12.07
CA LEU A 406 -23.23 9.97 11.34
C LEU A 406 -24.07 10.96 10.52
N ALA A 407 -25.07 10.46 9.78
CA ALA A 407 -25.90 11.26 8.87
C ALA A 407 -26.62 12.44 9.52
N SER A 408 -26.91 12.37 10.82
CA SER A 408 -27.59 13.45 11.58
C SER A 408 -26.63 14.26 12.46
N SER A 409 -25.32 14.03 12.35
CA SER A 409 -24.31 14.67 13.19
C SER A 409 -23.59 15.80 12.46
N HIS A 410 -22.94 16.69 13.23
CA HIS A 410 -22.10 17.75 12.67
C HIS A 410 -20.86 17.20 11.92
N TRP A 411 -20.55 15.91 12.07
CA TRP A 411 -19.46 15.22 11.38
C TRP A 411 -19.76 14.89 9.92
N MET A 412 -20.93 15.27 9.39
CA MET A 412 -21.23 15.20 7.95
C MET A 412 -20.56 16.30 7.11
N ASN A 413 -19.74 17.16 7.74
CA ASN A 413 -19.11 18.28 7.05
C ASN A 413 -18.00 17.83 6.06
N SER A 414 -17.82 18.60 5.00
CA SER A 414 -16.66 18.50 4.10
C SER A 414 -15.41 19.04 4.80
N GLY A 415 -14.27 18.36 4.64
CA GLY A 415 -12.97 18.77 5.19
C GLY A 415 -12.43 17.89 6.32
N LEU A 416 -13.20 16.89 6.75
CA LEU A 416 -12.74 15.85 7.67
C LEU A 416 -11.88 14.82 6.93
N ARG A 417 -10.92 14.23 7.63
CA ARG A 417 -10.11 13.13 7.11
C ARG A 417 -10.89 11.83 7.29
N ALA A 418 -11.41 11.30 6.19
CA ALA A 418 -12.14 10.04 6.15
C ALA A 418 -11.31 8.95 5.45
N LEU A 419 -11.24 7.79 6.08
CA LEU A 419 -10.61 6.59 5.55
C LEU A 419 -11.58 5.42 5.67
N LYS A 420 -11.61 4.52 4.68
CA LYS A 420 -12.38 3.28 4.74
C LYS A 420 -11.47 2.05 4.66
N LEU A 421 -11.95 0.95 5.21
CA LEU A 421 -11.34 -0.36 5.08
C LEU A 421 -12.03 -1.18 3.97
N VAL A 422 -11.23 -1.77 3.08
CA VAL A 422 -11.66 -2.59 1.94
C VAL A 422 -11.33 -4.07 2.10
#